data_AF-A0A815KQQ5-F1
#
_entry.id   AF-A0A815KQQ5-F1
#
_cell.length_a   1.000
_cell.length_b   1.000
_cell.length_c   1.000
_cell.angle_alpha   90.00
_cell.angle_beta   90.00
_cell.angle_gamma   90.00
#
_symmetry.space_group_name_H-M   'P 1'
#
loop_
_entity.id
_entity.type
_entity.pdbx_description
1 polymer ?
#
loop_
_entity_poly.entity_id
_entity_poly.type
_entity_poly.pdbx_seq_one_letter_code
_entity_poly.pdbx_strand_id
1 'polypeptide(L)'
;TATGHGKSSRFNLETICDFSHLSQNTQKHLKNVYTCLMVATLCATIGVWMSLNGWMNYPRLAVLGSMVSSIWLFSTEFNYQNQIKCFSLFATTAFCTGIYLNPLIDLAINIDPQIVMTAFLLTTCVFVCFTLSALLTQKRTYLYLGGLLGSGTSVLLVLSLMNLFGRSELLFNVNLYLGLALACGYILYDTQLIVARAQNGESNYIKDALMLFIDMVDLFVRILIILIKNSQKKEKKSNNR
;
A
#
# COMPACT_ATOMS: atom_id res chain seq x y z
N THR A 1 -33.33 -46.41 -1.12
CA THR A 1 -32.30 -45.86 -0.21
C THR A 1 -31.46 -44.87 -0.99
N ALA A 2 -31.73 -43.58 -0.84
CA ALA A 2 -31.08 -42.50 -1.58
C ALA A 2 -29.71 -42.19 -0.96
N THR A 3 -28.64 -42.38 -1.72
CA THR A 3 -27.28 -41.96 -1.36
C THR A 3 -27.05 -40.55 -1.90
N GLY A 4 -27.26 -39.55 -1.06
CA GLY A 4 -26.84 -38.17 -1.34
C GLY A 4 -25.31 -38.07 -1.33
N HIS A 5 -24.70 -37.95 -2.50
CA HIS A 5 -23.31 -37.54 -2.61
C HIS A 5 -23.20 -36.04 -2.33
N GLY A 6 -22.69 -35.71 -1.15
CA GLY A 6 -22.22 -34.37 -0.82
C GLY A 6 -21.09 -33.99 -1.77
N LYS A 7 -21.37 -33.08 -2.70
CA LYS A 7 -20.40 -32.50 -3.61
C LYS A 7 -19.50 -31.56 -2.80
N SER A 8 -18.42 -32.10 -2.23
CA SER A 8 -17.34 -31.30 -1.65
C SER A 8 -16.80 -30.38 -2.75
N SER A 9 -17.06 -29.07 -2.65
CA SER A 9 -16.42 -28.07 -3.50
C SER A 9 -14.95 -28.01 -3.10
N ARG A 10 -14.10 -28.81 -3.75
CA ARG A 10 -12.65 -28.60 -3.69
C ARG A 10 -12.40 -27.22 -4.26
N PHE A 11 -12.09 -26.25 -3.40
CA PHE A 11 -11.56 -24.95 -3.82
C PHE A 11 -10.35 -25.21 -4.71
N ASN A 12 -10.50 -25.01 -6.02
CA ASN A 12 -9.45 -25.29 -6.96
C ASN A 12 -8.53 -24.06 -7.02
N LEU A 13 -7.49 -24.06 -6.18
CA LEU A 13 -6.51 -22.98 -6.10
C LEU A 13 -5.86 -22.71 -7.47
N GLU A 14 -5.75 -23.73 -8.31
CA GLU A 14 -5.24 -23.60 -9.67
C GLU A 14 -6.09 -22.63 -10.50
N THR A 15 -7.42 -22.64 -10.35
CA THR A 15 -8.31 -21.73 -11.09
C THR A 15 -8.22 -20.28 -10.59
N ILE A 16 -7.91 -20.08 -9.31
CA ILE A 16 -7.77 -18.73 -8.72
C ILE A 16 -6.41 -18.11 -9.09
N CYS A 17 -5.40 -18.97 -9.28
CA CYS A 17 -4.05 -18.57 -9.71
C CYS A 17 -3.84 -18.72 -11.23
N ASP A 18 -4.89 -19.03 -12.00
CA ASP A 18 -4.80 -19.15 -13.45
C ASP A 18 -4.84 -17.78 -14.10
N PHE A 19 -3.64 -17.27 -14.40
CA PHE A 19 -3.45 -16.02 -15.13
C PHE A 19 -3.14 -16.25 -16.62
N SER A 20 -3.47 -17.43 -17.16
CA SER A 20 -3.25 -17.77 -18.57
C SER A 20 -3.95 -16.84 -19.56
N HIS A 21 -5.01 -16.12 -19.12
CA HIS A 21 -5.65 -15.06 -19.91
C HIS A 21 -4.76 -13.84 -20.13
N LEU A 22 -3.71 -13.65 -19.32
CA LEU A 22 -2.72 -12.59 -19.49
C LEU A 22 -1.62 -13.03 -20.44
N SER A 23 -1.15 -12.10 -21.29
CA SER A 23 0.00 -12.36 -22.15
C SER A 23 1.25 -12.70 -21.31
N GLN A 24 2.15 -13.52 -21.84
CA GLN A 24 3.41 -13.87 -21.16
C GLN A 24 4.24 -12.62 -20.81
N ASN A 25 4.21 -11.59 -21.66
CA ASN A 25 4.87 -10.31 -21.39
C ASN A 25 4.27 -9.59 -20.17
N THR A 26 2.94 -9.58 -20.06
CA THR A 26 2.24 -9.00 -18.91
C THR A 26 2.56 -9.74 -17.62
N GLN A 27 2.59 -11.08 -17.64
CA GLN A 27 2.95 -11.88 -16.47
C GLN A 27 4.39 -11.59 -16.02
N LYS A 28 5.34 -11.50 -16.97
CA LYS A 28 6.74 -11.16 -16.67
C LYS A 28 6.87 -9.77 -16.06
N HIS A 29 6.14 -8.78 -16.60
CA HIS A 29 6.12 -7.42 -16.05
C HIS A 29 5.57 -7.38 -14.63
N LEU A 30 4.41 -7.99 -14.39
CA LEU A 30 3.82 -8.11 -13.06
C LEU A 30 4.79 -8.78 -12.07
N LYS A 31 5.42 -9.89 -12.46
CA LYS A 31 6.42 -10.55 -11.62
C LYS A 31 7.53 -9.58 -11.21
N ASN A 32 8.08 -8.81 -12.15
CA ASN A 32 9.11 -7.81 -11.85
C ASN A 32 8.59 -6.72 -10.90
N VAL A 33 7.38 -6.21 -11.12
CA VAL A 33 6.73 -5.21 -10.25
C VAL A 33 6.61 -5.73 -8.82
N TYR A 34 6.04 -6.91 -8.61
CA TYR A 34 5.87 -7.48 -7.25
C TYR A 34 7.19 -7.85 -6.59
N THR A 35 8.21 -8.28 -7.36
CA THR A 35 9.55 -8.49 -6.79
C THR A 35 10.18 -7.17 -6.32
N CYS A 36 10.02 -6.08 -7.07
CA CYS A 36 10.45 -4.76 -6.64
C CYS A 36 9.68 -4.28 -5.42
N LEU A 37 8.36 -4.52 -5.37
CA LEU A 37 7.53 -4.22 -4.21
C LEU A 37 8.09 -4.92 -2.95
N MET A 38 8.37 -6.22 -3.01
CA MET A 38 8.98 -6.97 -1.90
C MET A 38 10.30 -6.34 -1.45
N VAL A 39 11.20 -6.01 -2.39
CA VAL A 39 12.47 -5.36 -2.06
C VAL A 39 12.24 -4.01 -1.37
N ALA A 40 11.30 -3.20 -1.85
CA ALA A 40 10.96 -1.94 -1.19
C ALA A 40 10.40 -2.14 0.23
N THR A 41 9.55 -3.15 0.45
CA THR A 41 9.06 -3.45 1.81
C THR A 41 10.20 -3.83 2.76
N LEU A 42 11.21 -4.57 2.28
CA LEU A 42 12.41 -4.89 3.05
C LEU A 42 13.25 -3.64 3.32
N CYS A 43 13.49 -2.80 2.32
CA CYS A 43 14.18 -1.52 2.49
C CYS A 43 13.48 -0.61 3.50
N ALA A 44 12.15 -0.51 3.45
CA ALA A 44 11.36 0.24 4.42
C ALA A 44 11.49 -0.34 5.83
N THR A 45 11.46 -1.67 5.96
CA THR A 45 11.65 -2.36 7.25
C THR A 45 13.03 -2.05 7.85
N ILE A 46 14.09 -2.06 7.02
CA ILE A 46 15.44 -1.66 7.45
C ILE A 46 15.44 -0.19 7.88
N GLY A 47 14.76 0.69 7.16
CA GLY A 47 14.61 2.11 7.53
C GLY A 47 13.96 2.32 8.90
N VAL A 48 12.87 1.58 9.19
CA VAL A 48 12.23 1.58 10.52
C VAL A 48 13.21 1.07 11.57
N TRP A 49 13.84 -0.08 11.34
CA TRP A 49 14.76 -0.70 12.29
C TRP A 49 15.95 0.20 12.64
N MET A 50 16.56 0.87 11.65
CA MET A 50 17.65 1.82 11.90
C MET A 50 17.18 3.05 12.68
N SER A 51 15.96 3.51 12.44
CA SER A 51 15.38 4.66 13.14
C SER A 51 15.05 4.33 14.61
N LEU A 52 14.50 3.13 14.87
CA LEU A 52 14.22 2.63 16.23
C LEU A 52 15.49 2.48 17.08
N ASN A 53 16.61 2.05 16.48
CA ASN A 53 17.90 1.96 17.16
C ASN A 53 18.60 3.31 17.37
N GLY A 54 17.97 4.42 16.97
CA GLY A 54 18.51 5.77 17.15
C GLY A 54 19.62 6.17 16.17
N TRP A 55 19.92 5.35 15.16
CA TRP A 55 20.98 5.66 14.18
C TRP A 55 20.57 6.78 13.23
N MET A 56 19.28 6.89 12.91
CA MET A 56 18.74 7.90 12.00
C MET A 56 17.34 8.34 12.44
N ASN A 57 17.26 9.29 13.37
CA ASN A 57 16.00 9.79 13.93
C ASN A 57 15.62 11.20 13.41
N TYR A 58 15.60 11.33 12.09
CA TYR A 58 15.19 12.57 11.41
C TYR A 58 13.97 12.34 10.50
N PRO A 59 12.80 12.01 11.06
CA PRO A 59 11.61 11.65 10.27
C PRO A 59 11.16 12.77 9.33
N ARG A 60 11.31 14.04 9.73
CA ARG A 60 10.96 15.20 8.89
C ARG A 60 11.85 15.32 7.65
N LEU A 61 13.15 15.05 7.78
CA LEU A 61 14.07 15.02 6.65
C LEU A 61 13.80 13.82 5.74
N ALA A 62 13.43 12.69 6.33
CA ALA A 62 13.07 11.48 5.58
C ALA A 62 11.82 11.68 4.71
N VAL A 63 10.82 12.45 5.17
CA VAL A 63 9.67 12.83 4.33
C VAL A 63 10.15 13.56 3.07
N LEU A 64 10.97 14.61 3.24
CA LEU A 64 11.51 15.36 2.10
C LEU A 64 12.34 14.48 1.17
N GLY A 65 13.16 13.59 1.74
CA GLY A 65 13.95 12.61 0.99
C GLY A 65 13.06 11.69 0.13
N SER A 66 12.00 11.13 0.71
CA SER A 66 11.05 10.27 -0.02
C SER A 66 10.28 11.04 -1.12
N MET A 67 9.90 12.29 -0.88
CA MET A 67 9.18 13.10 -1.87
C MET A 67 10.09 13.46 -3.04
N VAL A 68 11.30 13.96 -2.77
CA VAL A 68 12.26 14.35 -3.79
C VAL A 68 12.68 13.15 -4.64
N SER A 69 12.99 12.01 -4.01
CA SER A 69 13.38 10.80 -4.74
C SER A 69 12.24 10.22 -5.57
N SER A 70 10.99 10.24 -5.08
CA SER A 70 9.81 9.83 -5.85
C SER A 70 9.57 10.73 -7.05
N ILE A 71 9.54 12.05 -6.85
CA ILE A 71 9.32 13.03 -7.93
C ILE A 71 10.42 12.89 -8.99
N TRP A 72 11.68 12.74 -8.55
CA TRP A 72 12.80 12.58 -9.47
C TRP A 72 12.72 11.26 -10.26
N LEU A 73 12.25 10.18 -9.63
CA LEU A 73 11.99 8.92 -10.33
C LEU A 73 10.92 9.10 -11.42
N PHE A 74 9.81 9.78 -11.12
CA PHE A 74 8.75 10.02 -12.09
C PHE A 74 9.22 10.85 -13.29
N SER A 75 10.06 11.86 -13.04
CA SER A 75 10.66 12.69 -14.10
C SER A 75 11.75 11.99 -14.91
N THR A 76 12.32 10.90 -14.41
CA THR A 76 13.37 10.16 -15.11
C THR A 76 12.77 9.19 -16.12
N GLU A 77 13.21 9.25 -17.37
CA GLU A 77 12.85 8.26 -18.39
C GLU A 77 13.53 6.92 -18.11
N PHE A 78 12.75 5.84 -18.23
CA PHE A 78 13.26 4.49 -18.00
C PHE A 78 13.96 3.99 -19.25
N ASN A 79 15.29 4.00 -19.18
CA ASN A 79 16.19 3.44 -20.18
C ASN A 79 17.13 2.44 -19.49
N TYR A 80 17.64 1.47 -20.24
CA TYR A 80 18.58 0.45 -19.72
C TYR A 80 19.78 1.08 -18.98
N GLN A 81 20.30 2.20 -19.49
CA GLN A 81 21.40 2.95 -18.86
C GLN A 81 21.01 3.62 -17.52
N ASN A 82 19.74 3.99 -17.36
CA ASN A 82 19.23 4.66 -16.17
C ASN A 82 18.58 3.69 -15.18
N GLN A 83 18.50 2.40 -15.48
CA GLN A 83 17.83 1.39 -14.66
C GLN A 83 18.39 1.32 -13.23
N ILE A 84 19.71 1.40 -13.07
CA ILE A 84 20.37 1.41 -11.75
C ILE A 84 20.01 2.68 -10.98
N LYS A 85 19.96 3.84 -11.66
CA LYS A 85 19.57 5.12 -11.04
C LYS A 85 18.11 5.06 -10.57
N CYS A 86 17.20 4.58 -11.42
CA CYS A 86 15.79 4.40 -11.08
C CYS A 86 15.61 3.46 -9.89
N PHE A 87 16.32 2.33 -9.87
CA PHE A 87 16.27 1.40 -8.76
C PHE A 87 16.82 2.00 -7.46
N SER A 88 17.91 2.77 -7.54
CA SER A 88 18.49 3.48 -6.39
C SER A 88 17.52 4.53 -5.83
N LEU A 89 16.86 5.31 -6.70
CA LEU A 89 15.84 6.28 -6.29
C LEU A 89 14.64 5.61 -5.64
N PHE A 90 14.18 4.49 -6.20
CA PHE A 90 13.11 3.68 -5.64
C PHE A 90 13.48 3.12 -4.26
N ALA A 91 14.68 2.52 -4.10
CA ALA A 91 15.16 2.01 -2.83
C ALA A 91 15.34 3.13 -1.79
N THR A 92 15.84 4.30 -2.20
CA THR A 92 15.95 5.50 -1.36
C THR A 92 14.57 5.96 -0.89
N THR A 93 13.60 5.99 -1.80
CA THR A 93 12.21 6.34 -1.46
C THR A 93 11.66 5.38 -0.41
N ALA A 94 11.81 4.07 -0.61
CA ALA A 94 11.30 3.05 0.30
C ALA A 94 11.99 3.09 1.66
N PHE A 95 13.30 3.27 1.70
CA PHE A 95 14.08 3.40 2.92
C PHE A 95 13.71 4.66 3.72
N CYS A 96 13.67 5.83 3.06
CA CYS A 96 13.19 7.07 3.66
C CYS A 96 11.74 6.93 4.15
N THR A 97 10.92 6.14 3.45
CA THR A 97 9.56 5.83 3.88
C THR A 97 9.52 5.12 5.22
N GLY A 98 10.37 4.11 5.41
CA GLY A 98 10.55 3.46 6.70
C GLY A 98 10.91 4.44 7.82
N ILE A 99 11.87 5.33 7.58
CA ILE A 99 12.32 6.29 8.59
C ILE A 99 11.22 7.28 8.97
N TYR A 100 10.47 7.83 8.00
CA TYR A 100 9.42 8.80 8.37
C TYR A 100 8.23 8.16 9.08
N LEU A 101 7.98 6.86 8.87
CA LEU A 101 6.95 6.11 9.58
C LEU A 101 7.32 5.81 11.04
N ASN A 102 8.60 5.96 11.41
CA ASN A 102 9.11 5.62 12.72
C ASN A 102 8.30 6.21 13.89
N PRO A 103 7.94 7.51 13.93
CA PRO A 103 7.18 8.07 15.06
C PRO A 103 5.81 7.42 15.26
N LEU A 104 5.17 6.97 14.18
CA LEU A 104 3.87 6.29 14.25
C LEU A 104 4.03 4.84 14.75
N ILE A 105 5.08 4.15 14.28
CA ILE A 105 5.39 2.78 14.70
C ILE A 105 5.87 2.75 16.16
N ASP A 106 6.71 3.69 16.56
CA ASP A 106 7.18 3.86 17.94
C ASP A 106 5.99 4.11 18.89
N LEU A 107 5.04 4.95 18.49
CA LEU A 107 3.79 5.14 19.23
C LEU A 107 2.98 3.84 19.36
N ALA A 108 2.92 3.02 18.30
CA ALA A 108 2.25 1.73 18.35
C ALA A 108 2.94 0.76 19.32
N ILE A 109 4.27 0.68 19.27
CA ILE A 109 5.08 -0.18 20.15
C ILE A 109 4.92 0.22 21.62
N ASN A 110 4.88 1.52 21.91
CA ASN A 110 4.70 2.04 23.26
C ASN A 110 3.31 1.73 23.86
N ILE A 111 2.29 1.51 23.02
CA ILE A 111 0.95 1.11 23.45
C ILE A 111 0.87 -0.41 23.56
N ASP A 112 1.09 -1.10 22.45
CA ASP A 112 1.13 -2.55 22.39
C ASP A 112 1.93 -3.00 21.16
N PRO A 113 3.10 -3.65 21.35
CA PRO A 113 3.93 -4.14 20.24
C PRO A 113 3.20 -5.06 19.26
N GLN A 114 2.14 -5.77 19.70
CA GLN A 114 1.36 -6.66 18.83
C GLN A 114 0.58 -5.91 17.74
N ILE A 115 0.31 -4.62 17.94
CA ILE A 115 -0.43 -3.78 16.99
C ILE A 115 0.31 -3.71 15.65
N VAL A 116 1.63 -3.56 15.66
CA VAL A 116 2.44 -3.39 14.43
C VAL A 116 2.35 -4.65 13.56
N MET A 117 2.55 -5.82 14.18
CA MET A 117 2.45 -7.11 13.48
C MET A 117 1.04 -7.34 12.92
N THR A 118 0.02 -7.04 13.73
CA THR A 118 -1.39 -7.16 13.32
C THR A 118 -1.72 -6.23 12.15
N ALA A 119 -1.25 -4.99 12.20
CA ALA A 119 -1.43 -4.01 11.11
C ALA A 119 -0.79 -4.51 9.81
N PHE A 120 0.43 -5.03 9.88
CA PHE A 120 1.13 -5.58 8.73
C PHE A 120 0.37 -6.76 8.11
N LEU A 121 -0.02 -7.75 8.92
CA LEU A 121 -0.76 -8.92 8.44
C LEU A 121 -2.11 -8.55 7.80
N LEU A 122 -2.85 -7.63 8.42
CA LEU A 122 -4.11 -7.12 7.85
C LEU A 122 -3.88 -6.39 6.53
N THR A 123 -2.83 -5.57 6.45
CA THR A 123 -2.46 -4.86 5.22
C THR A 123 -2.14 -5.84 4.11
N THR A 124 -1.30 -6.85 4.38
CA THR A 124 -0.94 -7.88 3.38
C THR A 124 -2.17 -8.65 2.93
N CYS A 125 -3.05 -9.04 3.86
CA CYS A 125 -4.29 -9.75 3.53
C CYS A 125 -5.19 -8.92 2.62
N VAL A 126 -5.48 -7.68 3.00
CA VAL A 126 -6.31 -6.75 2.21
C VAL A 126 -5.67 -6.49 0.85
N PHE A 127 -4.38 -6.17 0.83
CA PHE A 127 -3.63 -5.88 -0.39
C PHE A 127 -3.67 -7.06 -1.37
N VAL A 128 -3.42 -8.30 -0.90
CA VAL A 128 -3.47 -9.51 -1.73
C VAL A 128 -4.88 -9.76 -2.24
N CYS A 129 -5.93 -9.63 -1.40
CA CYS A 129 -7.31 -9.81 -1.82
C CYS A 129 -7.73 -8.83 -2.93
N PHE A 130 -7.43 -7.55 -2.77
CA PHE A 130 -7.77 -6.54 -3.78
C PHE A 130 -6.92 -6.67 -5.04
N THR A 131 -5.63 -6.98 -4.90
CA THR A 131 -4.74 -7.28 -6.02
C THR A 131 -5.25 -8.46 -6.86
N LEU A 132 -5.63 -9.57 -6.21
CA LEU A 132 -6.18 -10.73 -6.91
C LEU A 132 -7.51 -10.41 -7.59
N SER A 133 -8.40 -9.65 -6.92
CA SER A 133 -9.66 -9.19 -7.51
C SER A 133 -9.44 -8.35 -8.78
N ALA A 134 -8.43 -7.48 -8.76
CA ALA A 134 -7.99 -6.76 -9.93
C ALA A 134 -7.46 -7.72 -11.00
N LEU A 135 -6.50 -8.61 -10.72
CA LEU A 135 -5.90 -9.49 -11.75
C LEU A 135 -6.89 -10.47 -12.40
N LEU A 136 -7.91 -10.92 -11.67
CA LEU A 136 -8.95 -11.82 -12.18
C LEU A 136 -9.96 -11.11 -13.08
N THR A 137 -10.04 -9.79 -13.02
CA THR A 137 -11.00 -9.03 -13.82
C THR A 137 -10.45 -8.79 -15.23
N GLN A 138 -11.07 -9.44 -16.22
CA GLN A 138 -10.67 -9.35 -17.64
C GLN A 138 -11.04 -8.01 -18.30
N LYS A 139 -12.11 -7.37 -17.85
CA LYS A 139 -12.51 -6.04 -18.34
C LYS A 139 -11.76 -4.97 -17.56
N ARG A 140 -11.22 -3.96 -18.24
CA ARG A 140 -10.52 -2.81 -17.62
C ARG A 140 -11.47 -1.86 -16.86
N THR A 141 -12.50 -2.42 -16.22
CA THR A 141 -13.61 -1.72 -15.58
C THR A 141 -13.15 -0.83 -14.44
N TYR A 142 -12.08 -1.21 -13.73
CA TYR A 142 -11.56 -0.40 -12.64
C TYR A 142 -10.86 0.88 -13.12
N LEU A 143 -10.42 0.99 -14.39
CA LEU A 143 -9.84 2.24 -14.90
C LEU A 143 -10.86 3.39 -14.94
N TYR A 144 -12.16 3.09 -15.08
CA TYR A 144 -13.22 4.09 -14.98
C TYR A 144 -13.37 4.65 -13.55
N LEU A 145 -12.83 3.95 -12.54
CA LEU A 145 -12.83 4.39 -11.15
C LEU A 145 -11.82 5.51 -10.89
N GLY A 146 -10.87 5.77 -11.80
CA GLY A 146 -9.83 6.78 -11.60
C GLY A 146 -10.35 8.18 -11.31
N GLY A 147 -11.44 8.61 -11.98
CA GLY A 147 -12.08 9.90 -11.72
C GLY A 147 -12.73 9.97 -10.32
N LEU A 148 -13.34 8.86 -9.87
CA LEU A 148 -13.93 8.77 -8.54
C LEU A 148 -12.86 8.76 -7.44
N LEU A 149 -11.79 8.00 -7.63
CA LEU A 149 -10.68 7.92 -6.68
C LEU A 149 -9.95 9.27 -6.57
N GLY A 150 -9.65 9.91 -7.70
CA GLY A 150 -9.02 11.23 -7.73
C GLY A 150 -9.86 12.33 -7.06
N SER A 151 -11.18 12.35 -7.32
CA SER A 151 -12.09 13.28 -6.63
C SER A 151 -12.19 12.97 -5.14
N GLY A 152 -12.28 11.69 -4.75
CA GLY A 152 -12.24 11.27 -3.34
C GLY A 152 -11.00 11.76 -2.60
N THR A 153 -9.81 11.60 -3.20
CA THR A 153 -8.55 12.05 -2.61
C THR A 153 -8.48 13.57 -2.52
N SER A 154 -9.04 14.28 -3.50
CA SER A 154 -9.17 15.74 -3.44
C SER A 154 -10.03 16.18 -2.25
N VAL A 155 -11.13 15.47 -1.98
CA VAL A 155 -11.97 15.71 -0.79
C VAL A 155 -11.18 15.43 0.50
N LEU A 156 -10.43 14.32 0.58
CA LEU A 156 -9.59 14.03 1.76
C LEU A 156 -8.52 15.10 2.00
N LEU A 157 -7.94 15.66 0.93
CA LEU A 157 -6.98 16.75 1.03
C LEU A 157 -7.64 17.97 1.68
N VAL A 158 -8.83 18.37 1.20
CA VAL A 158 -9.60 19.48 1.79
C VAL A 158 -9.95 19.20 3.24
N LEU A 159 -10.44 17.99 3.57
CA LEU A 159 -10.74 17.59 4.94
C LEU A 159 -9.51 17.63 5.84
N SER A 160 -8.35 17.21 5.33
CA SER A 160 -7.09 17.25 6.07
C SER A 160 -6.66 18.69 6.35
N LEU A 161 -6.78 19.60 5.37
CA LEU A 161 -6.52 21.03 5.57
C LEU A 161 -7.48 21.65 6.58
N MET A 162 -8.78 21.36 6.49
CA MET A 162 -9.77 21.81 7.46
C MET A 162 -9.45 21.32 8.88
N ASN A 163 -9.00 20.07 9.00
CA ASN A 163 -8.65 19.49 10.29
C ASN A 163 -7.40 20.14 10.93
N LEU A 164 -6.48 20.72 10.13
CA LEU A 164 -5.34 21.49 10.66
C LEU A 164 -5.79 22.73 11.43
N PHE A 165 -6.84 23.42 10.96
CA PHE A 165 -7.39 24.61 11.61
C PHE A 165 -8.42 24.27 12.70
N GLY A 166 -9.28 23.26 12.45
CA GLY A 166 -10.41 22.93 13.31
C GLY A 166 -10.17 21.84 14.36
N ARG A 167 -9.10 21.04 14.25
CA ARG A 167 -8.73 19.94 15.18
C ARG A 167 -9.93 19.08 15.66
N SER A 168 -10.82 18.71 14.74
CA SER A 168 -12.05 17.98 15.07
C SER A 168 -11.82 16.47 14.99
N GLU A 169 -12.13 15.76 16.08
CA GLU A 169 -12.05 14.28 16.10
C GLU A 169 -12.98 13.62 15.08
N LEU A 170 -14.13 14.24 14.77
CA LEU A 170 -15.07 13.74 13.77
C LEU A 170 -14.47 13.82 12.36
N LEU A 171 -13.89 14.96 11.99
CA LEU A 171 -13.24 15.13 10.69
C LEU A 171 -12.06 14.17 10.54
N PHE A 172 -11.27 13.97 11.60
CA PHE A 172 -10.20 13.00 11.61
C PHE A 172 -10.70 11.57 11.34
N ASN A 173 -11.79 11.14 11.97
CA ASN A 173 -12.35 9.80 11.77
C ASN A 173 -12.89 9.61 10.35
N VAL A 174 -13.63 10.60 9.85
CA VAL A 174 -14.14 10.56 8.47
C VAL A 174 -12.98 10.44 7.50
N ASN A 175 -11.93 11.26 7.66
CA ASN A 175 -10.74 11.22 6.82
C ASN A 175 -10.02 9.85 6.88
N LEU A 176 -9.94 9.26 8.09
CA LEU A 176 -9.29 7.97 8.32
C LEU A 176 -10.03 6.82 7.61
N TYR A 177 -11.34 6.69 7.84
CA TYR A 177 -12.13 5.59 7.27
C TYR A 177 -12.42 5.78 5.78
N LEU A 178 -12.71 7.01 5.34
CA LEU A 178 -12.91 7.28 3.91
C LEU A 178 -11.63 7.05 3.14
N GLY A 179 -10.48 7.49 3.66
CA GLY A 179 -9.21 7.20 3.01
C GLY A 179 -8.79 5.74 3.09
N LEU A 180 -9.23 4.98 4.10
CA LEU A 180 -9.02 3.52 4.08
C LEU A 180 -9.76 2.88 2.89
N ALA A 181 -10.99 3.32 2.64
CA ALA A 181 -11.76 2.85 1.49
C ALA A 181 -11.10 3.27 0.16
N LEU A 182 -10.57 4.49 0.07
CA LEU A 182 -9.83 4.93 -1.11
C LEU A 182 -8.52 4.15 -1.30
N ALA A 183 -7.76 3.87 -0.25
CA ALA A 183 -6.53 3.06 -0.33
C ALA A 183 -6.80 1.69 -0.95
N CYS A 184 -7.87 1.01 -0.51
CA CYS A 184 -8.33 -0.23 -1.13
C CYS A 184 -8.71 -0.05 -2.61
N GLY A 185 -9.37 1.07 -2.93
CA GLY A 185 -9.73 1.42 -4.30
C GLY A 185 -8.53 1.71 -5.21
N TYR A 186 -7.50 2.37 -4.70
CA TYR A 186 -6.26 2.63 -5.43
C TYR A 186 -5.52 1.34 -5.73
N ILE A 187 -5.41 0.40 -4.79
CA ILE A 187 -4.81 -0.92 -5.07
C ILE A 187 -5.49 -1.61 -6.26
N LEU A 188 -6.83 -1.57 -6.33
CA LEU A 188 -7.57 -2.11 -7.48
C LEU A 188 -7.24 -1.38 -8.79
N TYR A 189 -7.30 -0.05 -8.74
CA TYR A 189 -7.08 0.82 -9.89
C TYR A 189 -5.66 0.72 -10.43
N ASP A 190 -4.65 0.83 -9.56
CA ASP A 190 -3.24 0.78 -9.91
C ASP A 190 -2.83 -0.60 -10.41
N THR A 191 -3.30 -1.69 -9.77
CA THR A 191 -3.06 -3.05 -10.28
C THR A 191 -3.59 -3.21 -11.72
N GLN A 192 -4.79 -2.69 -11.99
CA GLN A 192 -5.38 -2.72 -13.33
C GLN A 192 -4.68 -1.80 -14.33
N LEU A 193 -4.19 -0.65 -13.87
CA LEU A 193 -3.41 0.27 -14.68
C LEU A 193 -2.08 -0.36 -15.09
N ILE A 194 -1.40 -1.06 -14.17
CA ILE A 194 -0.16 -1.81 -14.45
C ILE A 194 -0.40 -2.88 -15.52
N VAL A 195 -1.50 -3.64 -15.41
CA VAL A 195 -1.89 -4.64 -16.42
C VAL A 195 -2.13 -3.97 -17.79
N ALA A 196 -2.85 -2.85 -17.82
CA ALA A 196 -3.15 -2.13 -19.05
C ALA A 196 -1.88 -1.57 -19.73
N ARG A 197 -0.96 -0.99 -18.94
CA ARG A 197 0.34 -0.49 -19.41
C ARG A 197 1.22 -1.59 -19.96
N ALA A 198 1.31 -2.72 -19.25
CA ALA A 198 2.08 -3.88 -19.69
C ALA A 198 1.55 -4.48 -20.99
N GLN A 199 0.22 -4.47 -21.20
CA GLN A 199 -0.40 -4.90 -22.46
C GLN A 199 -0.09 -3.93 -23.62
N ASN A 200 0.08 -2.65 -23.34
CA ASN A 200 0.44 -1.63 -24.33
C ASN A 200 1.95 -1.59 -24.63
N GLY A 201 2.74 -2.51 -24.06
CA GLY A 201 4.19 -2.59 -24.30
C GLY A 201 5.04 -1.69 -23.41
N GLU A 202 4.45 -1.06 -22.38
CA GLU A 202 5.21 -0.26 -21.41
C GLU A 202 5.98 -1.18 -20.45
N SER A 203 7.27 -0.92 -20.26
CA SER A 203 8.19 -1.82 -19.54
C SER A 203 8.74 -1.26 -18.23
N ASN A 204 8.20 -0.14 -17.75
CA ASN A 204 8.71 0.56 -16.57
C ASN A 204 8.17 -0.02 -15.25
N TYR A 205 8.59 -1.24 -14.94
CA TYR A 205 8.15 -1.97 -13.75
C TYR A 205 8.58 -1.28 -12.44
N ILE A 206 9.60 -0.41 -12.45
CA ILE A 206 10.06 0.30 -11.24
C ILE A 206 9.07 1.40 -10.84
N LYS A 207 8.58 2.19 -11.81
CA LYS A 207 7.55 3.20 -11.53
C LYS A 207 6.25 2.56 -11.08
N ASP A 208 5.85 1.48 -11.74
CA ASP A 208 4.68 0.69 -11.37
C ASP A 208 4.80 0.11 -9.95
N ALA A 209 5.99 -0.40 -9.59
CA ALA A 209 6.26 -0.86 -8.23
C ALA A 209 6.24 0.27 -7.19
N LEU A 210 6.70 1.48 -7.55
CA LEU A 210 6.63 2.64 -6.67
C LEU A 210 5.19 3.04 -6.35
N MET A 211 4.32 3.13 -7.35
CA MET A 211 2.90 3.49 -7.12
C MET A 211 2.23 2.46 -6.20
N LEU A 212 2.43 1.18 -6.49
CA LEU A 212 1.86 0.10 -5.70
C LEU A 212 2.45 0.03 -4.27
N PHE A 213 3.72 0.42 -4.10
CA PHE A 213 4.34 0.57 -2.78
C PHE A 213 3.71 1.71 -1.97
N ILE A 214 3.45 2.85 -2.61
CA ILE A 214 2.80 4.00 -1.96
C ILE A 214 1.38 3.61 -1.49
N ASP A 215 0.62 2.91 -2.34
CA ASP A 215 -0.71 2.39 -1.98
C ASP A 215 -0.66 1.43 -0.78
N MET A 216 0.32 0.52 -0.77
CA MET A 216 0.51 -0.42 0.34
C MET A 216 0.86 0.31 1.64
N VAL A 217 1.70 1.36 1.57
CA VAL A 217 2.07 2.18 2.73
C VAL A 217 0.88 3.00 3.24
N ASP A 218 0.10 3.63 2.36
CA ASP A 218 -1.11 4.39 2.76
C ASP A 218 -2.12 3.48 3.46
N LEU A 219 -2.35 2.27 2.90
CA LEU A 219 -3.18 1.25 3.54
C LEU A 219 -2.65 0.85 4.93
N PHE A 220 -1.35 0.56 5.04
CA PHE A 220 -0.70 0.19 6.30
C PHE A 220 -0.86 1.27 7.38
N VAL A 221 -0.55 2.53 7.03
CA VAL A 221 -0.64 3.67 7.96
C VAL A 221 -2.05 3.81 8.51
N ARG A 222 -3.07 3.69 7.64
CA ARG A 222 -4.47 3.83 8.08
C ARG A 222 -4.90 2.70 8.98
N ILE A 223 -4.57 1.45 8.63
CA ILE A 223 -4.86 0.28 9.49
C ILE A 223 -4.15 0.43 10.85
N LEU A 224 -2.88 0.85 10.84
CA LEU A 224 -2.08 1.06 12.04
C LEU A 224 -2.73 2.12 12.96
N ILE A 225 -3.12 3.28 12.42
CA ILE A 225 -3.80 4.33 13.18
C ILE A 225 -5.13 3.83 13.76
N ILE A 226 -5.90 3.04 13.00
CA ILE A 226 -7.17 2.46 13.48
C ILE A 226 -6.92 1.52 14.67
N LEU A 227 -5.92 0.65 14.58
CA LEU A 227 -5.59 -0.29 15.66
C LEU A 227 -5.08 0.42 16.91
N ILE A 228 -4.19 1.41 16.76
CA ILE A 228 -3.72 2.28 17.85
C ILE A 228 -4.92 2.90 18.57
N LYS A 229 -5.83 3.52 17.81
CA LYS A 229 -7.01 4.19 18.37
C LYS A 229 -7.94 3.21 19.11
N ASN A 230 -8.12 2.02 18.55
CA ASN A 230 -8.93 0.98 19.16
C ASN A 230 -8.32 0.45 20.45
N SER A 231 -6.99 0.31 20.52
CA SER A 231 -6.28 -0.13 21.73
C SER A 231 -6.42 0.91 22.86
N GLN A 232 -6.13 2.18 22.57
CA GLN A 232 -6.27 3.27 23.55
C GLN A 232 -7.70 3.39 24.10
N LYS A 233 -8.72 3.13 23.26
CA LYS A 233 -10.13 3.12 23.70
C LYS A 233 -10.43 1.95 24.64
N LYS A 234 -9.80 0.79 24.46
CA LYS A 234 -9.95 -0.38 25.35
C LYS A 234 -9.31 -0.12 26.72
N GLU A 235 -8.10 0.43 26.74
CA GLU A 235 -7.40 0.77 28.00
C GLU A 235 -8.19 1.77 28.85
N LYS A 236 -8.69 2.86 28.23
CA LYS A 236 -9.53 3.85 28.93
C LYS A 236 -10.80 3.23 29.54
N LYS A 237 -11.40 2.24 28.88
CA LYS A 237 -12.57 1.53 29.42
C LYS A 237 -12.21 0.60 30.56
N SER A 238 -11.00 0.03 30.55
CA SER A 238 -10.50 -0.82 31.62
C SER A 238 -10.19 -0.02 32.88
N ASN A 239 -9.56 1.15 32.75
CA ASN A 239 -9.26 2.01 33.90
C ASN A 239 -10.49 2.66 34.54
N ASN A 240 -11.61 2.72 33.82
CA ASN A 240 -12.88 3.27 34.32
C ASN A 240 -13.81 2.20 34.94
N ARG A 241 -13.36 0.94 35.03
CA ARG A 241 -14.07 -0.16 35.69
C ARG A 241 -13.35 -0.55 36.97
#